data_AF-A0AAN6SKP4-F1
#
_entry.id   AF-A0AAN6SKP4-F1
#
_cell.length_a   1.000
_cell.length_b   1.000
_cell.length_c   1.000
_cell.angle_alpha   90.00
_cell.angle_beta   90.00
_cell.angle_gamma   90.00
#
_symmetry.space_group_name_H-M   'P 1'
#
loop_
_entity.id
_entity.type
_entity.pdbx_description
1 polymer ?
#
loop_
_entity_poly.entity_id
_entity_poly.type
_entity_poly.pdbx_seq_one_letter_code
_entity_poly.pdbx_strand_id
1 'polypeptide(L)'
;MRQRKSGRKAPGTGSSPALLSSNGNWVSADICGCTDGKVKGAAHVALVTSDWSGGTRFFEKDLFQSMNEHTYNEKTSEVRFKSRIILKIYDAIKCHESIIVANPENFFEQGNNDIFSTVLYYGERTLRTVEPQCIGGMDGIGPKKLSKVRDICVVKLQFANGKPVYRTFINLGATTKVMPIRLGRSREIVAYRPPQLDEVGVPVTEFRW
;
A
#
# COMPACT_ATOMS: atom_id res chain seq x y z
N MET A 1 -34.68 32.10 -20.80
CA MET A 1 -33.98 32.03 -19.50
C MET A 1 -33.88 30.56 -19.08
N ARG A 2 -32.75 29.87 -19.32
CA ARG A 2 -32.59 28.43 -19.01
C ARG A 2 -32.00 28.26 -17.61
N GLN A 3 -32.77 27.70 -16.69
CA GLN A 3 -32.26 27.33 -15.36
C GLN A 3 -31.32 26.12 -15.48
N ARG A 4 -30.03 26.33 -15.19
CA ARG A 4 -29.07 25.25 -14.97
C ARG A 4 -29.34 24.65 -13.57
N LYS A 5 -29.90 23.45 -13.53
CA LYS A 5 -29.91 22.64 -12.30
C LYS A 5 -28.50 22.14 -12.03
N SER A 6 -27.77 22.82 -11.14
CA SER A 6 -26.52 22.28 -10.57
C SER A 6 -26.87 21.24 -9.52
N GLY A 7 -26.97 19.98 -9.93
CA GLY A 7 -27.02 18.86 -8.99
C GLY A 7 -25.65 18.70 -8.32
N ARG A 8 -25.48 19.28 -7.12
CA ARG A 8 -24.39 18.87 -6.22
C ARG A 8 -24.72 17.46 -5.73
N LYS A 9 -24.05 16.46 -6.29
CA LYS A 9 -23.96 15.13 -5.68
C LYS A 9 -23.36 15.31 -4.29
N ALA A 10 -24.05 14.79 -3.26
CA ALA A 10 -23.49 14.68 -1.92
C ALA A 10 -22.16 13.93 -1.99
N PRO A 11 -21.12 14.33 -1.23
CA PRO A 11 -19.89 13.56 -1.15
C PRO A 11 -20.23 12.21 -0.51
N GLY A 12 -20.34 11.17 -1.32
CA GLY A 12 -20.44 9.81 -0.82
C GLY A 12 -19.22 9.54 0.04
N THR A 13 -19.43 9.08 1.27
CA THR A 13 -18.39 8.66 2.22
C THR A 13 -17.71 7.35 1.79
N GLY A 14 -17.58 7.13 0.47
CA GLY A 14 -17.09 5.90 -0.12
C GLY A 14 -15.61 5.70 0.17
N SER A 15 -15.30 4.60 0.86
CA SER A 15 -13.98 4.00 0.89
C SER A 15 -13.56 3.70 -0.55
N SER A 16 -12.74 4.58 -1.14
CA SER A 16 -12.18 4.32 -2.46
C SER A 16 -10.99 3.38 -2.30
N PRO A 17 -10.93 2.22 -2.97
CA PRO A 17 -9.73 1.41 -2.98
C PRO A 17 -8.62 2.09 -3.81
N ALA A 18 -7.37 1.73 -3.54
CA ALA A 18 -6.19 2.12 -4.30
C ALA A 18 -5.33 0.89 -4.60
N LEU A 19 -4.79 0.81 -5.81
CA LEU A 19 -3.82 -0.22 -6.20
C LEU A 19 -2.43 0.39 -6.16
N LEU A 20 -1.56 -0.12 -5.30
CA LEU A 20 -0.15 0.27 -5.22
C LEU A 20 0.71 -0.75 -5.97
N SER A 21 1.61 -0.30 -6.84
CA SER A 21 2.52 -1.17 -7.60
C SER A 21 3.80 -0.46 -8.01
N SER A 22 4.89 -1.20 -8.18
CA SER A 22 6.16 -0.70 -8.70
C SER A 22 6.08 -0.25 -10.17
N ASN A 23 5.42 -1.02 -11.04
CA ASN A 23 5.73 -1.01 -12.49
C ASN A 23 5.00 0.01 -13.41
N GLY A 24 4.47 1.13 -12.90
CA GLY A 24 4.13 2.32 -13.71
C GLY A 24 3.16 2.20 -14.91
N ASN A 25 2.64 1.02 -15.25
CA ASN A 25 1.83 0.77 -16.45
C ASN A 25 0.49 0.14 -16.06
N TRP A 26 -0.58 0.91 -16.13
CA TRP A 26 -1.92 0.52 -15.74
C TRP A 26 -2.91 1.32 -16.59
N VAL A 27 -3.74 0.61 -17.33
CA VAL A 27 -4.98 1.12 -17.91
C VAL A 27 -6.10 0.20 -17.45
N SER A 28 -7.25 0.79 -17.13
CA SER A 28 -8.39 0.22 -16.41
C SER A 28 -8.92 -1.16 -16.86
N ALA A 29 -9.72 -1.75 -15.98
CA ALA A 29 -10.61 -2.92 -16.14
C ALA A 29 -9.95 -4.30 -16.27
N ASP A 30 -8.68 -4.38 -16.66
CA ASP A 30 -7.98 -5.66 -16.69
C ASP A 30 -6.60 -5.52 -16.07
N ILE A 31 -6.49 -5.94 -14.80
CA ILE A 31 -5.18 -6.12 -14.14
C ILE A 31 -4.28 -6.95 -15.08
N CYS A 32 -4.82 -7.94 -15.78
CA CYS A 32 -4.12 -8.77 -16.75
C CYS A 32 -3.61 -8.05 -18.01
N GLY A 33 -4.26 -6.97 -18.46
CA GLY A 33 -3.79 -6.17 -19.60
C GLY A 33 -2.61 -5.27 -19.27
N CYS A 34 -2.29 -5.11 -17.98
CA CYS A 34 -1.28 -4.16 -17.53
C CYS A 34 0.16 -4.68 -17.71
N THR A 35 0.36 -6.00 -17.83
CA THR A 35 1.71 -6.54 -18.00
C THR A 35 2.15 -6.65 -19.44
N ASP A 36 1.24 -6.69 -20.43
CA ASP A 36 1.49 -6.68 -21.90
C ASP A 36 2.73 -7.48 -22.37
N GLY A 37 3.13 -8.51 -21.63
CA GLY A 37 4.42 -9.21 -21.81
C GLY A 37 5.69 -8.37 -21.55
N LYS A 38 5.58 -7.11 -21.13
CA LYS A 38 6.71 -6.18 -20.89
C LYS A 38 7.38 -6.37 -19.54
N VAL A 39 6.67 -6.91 -18.55
CA VAL A 39 7.26 -7.16 -17.22
C VAL A 39 8.06 -8.46 -17.27
N LYS A 40 9.39 -8.35 -17.17
CA LYS A 40 10.30 -9.51 -17.19
C LYS A 40 10.13 -10.45 -15.98
N GLY A 41 9.46 -9.99 -14.92
CA GLY A 41 9.22 -10.74 -13.68
C GLY A 41 7.76 -10.70 -13.23
N ALA A 42 7.53 -11.06 -11.96
CA ALA A 42 6.22 -10.92 -11.36
C ALA A 42 5.94 -9.44 -11.02
N ALA A 43 4.74 -8.95 -11.36
CA ALA A 43 4.31 -7.62 -10.96
C ALA A 43 3.58 -7.70 -9.62
N HIS A 44 4.10 -6.99 -8.62
CA HIS A 44 3.49 -6.94 -7.30
C HIS A 44 2.53 -5.76 -7.19
N VAL A 45 1.35 -6.05 -6.67
CA VAL A 45 0.26 -5.07 -6.52
C VAL A 45 -0.35 -5.26 -5.14
N ALA A 46 -0.70 -4.16 -4.47
CA ALA A 46 -1.49 -4.21 -3.23
C ALA A 46 -2.81 -3.48 -3.42
N LEU A 47 -3.91 -4.18 -3.16
CA LEU A 47 -5.23 -3.59 -3.02
C LEU A 47 -5.36 -3.05 -1.61
N VAL A 48 -5.31 -1.73 -1.51
CA VAL A 48 -5.39 -0.97 -0.27
C VAL A 48 -6.76 -0.31 -0.19
N THR A 49 -7.42 -0.41 0.95
CA THR A 49 -8.74 0.18 1.17
C THR A 49 -8.67 1.21 2.28
N SER A 50 -9.51 2.24 2.21
CA SER A 50 -9.68 3.22 3.30
C SER A 50 -10.84 2.85 4.24
N ASP A 51 -11.29 1.59 4.21
CA ASP A 51 -12.43 1.13 4.99
C ASP A 51 -12.00 0.63 6.37
N TRP A 52 -12.06 1.52 7.35
CA TRP A 52 -11.81 1.20 8.75
C TRP A 52 -12.99 0.51 9.45
N SER A 53 -14.17 0.46 8.81
CA SER A 53 -15.35 -0.20 9.37
C SER A 53 -15.34 -1.72 9.12
N GLY A 54 -14.47 -2.19 8.22
CA GLY A 54 -14.43 -3.57 7.77
C GLY A 54 -15.61 -3.96 6.88
N GLY A 55 -16.31 -3.00 6.28
CA GLY A 55 -17.37 -3.25 5.30
C GLY A 55 -16.87 -4.04 4.07
N THR A 56 -15.63 -3.80 3.64
CA THR A 56 -15.02 -4.47 2.48
C THR A 56 -14.98 -5.98 2.61
N ARG A 57 -14.89 -6.52 3.83
CA ARG A 57 -14.85 -7.98 4.07
C ARG A 57 -16.14 -8.69 3.63
N PHE A 58 -17.28 -7.99 3.65
CA PHE A 58 -18.55 -8.56 3.22
C PHE A 58 -18.62 -8.77 1.69
N PHE A 59 -17.75 -8.08 0.95
CA PHE A 59 -17.60 -8.21 -0.50
C PHE A 59 -16.48 -9.17 -0.89
N GLU A 60 -15.90 -9.95 0.05
CA GLU A 60 -14.82 -10.88 -0.25
C GLU A 60 -15.20 -11.87 -1.37
N LYS A 61 -16.41 -12.43 -1.30
CA LYS A 61 -16.92 -13.34 -2.33
C LYS A 61 -17.03 -12.66 -3.69
N ASP A 62 -17.60 -11.46 -3.74
CA ASP A 62 -17.78 -10.69 -4.97
C ASP A 62 -16.43 -10.27 -5.55
N LEU A 63 -15.46 -9.93 -4.68
CA LEU A 63 -14.09 -9.61 -5.05
C LEU A 63 -13.44 -10.80 -5.76
N PHE A 64 -13.47 -12.01 -5.19
CA PHE A 64 -12.92 -13.20 -5.84
C PHE A 64 -13.67 -13.59 -7.12
N GLN A 65 -15.01 -13.45 -7.14
CA GLN A 65 -15.81 -13.71 -8.34
C GLN A 65 -15.51 -12.74 -9.48
N SER A 66 -15.15 -11.49 -9.15
CA SER A 66 -14.77 -10.49 -10.14
C SER A 66 -13.38 -10.71 -10.74
N MET A 67 -12.55 -11.57 -10.13
CA MET A 67 -11.22 -11.88 -10.62
C MET A 67 -11.28 -12.99 -11.66
N ASN A 68 -10.59 -12.79 -12.79
CA ASN A 68 -10.31 -13.84 -13.77
C ASN A 68 -9.59 -15.05 -13.13
N GLU A 69 -9.38 -16.12 -13.90
CA GLU A 69 -8.71 -17.35 -13.43
C GLU A 69 -7.44 -17.07 -12.62
N HIS A 70 -7.45 -17.47 -11.35
CA HIS A 70 -6.42 -17.15 -10.37
C HIS A 70 -6.19 -18.31 -9.39
N THR A 71 -5.06 -18.26 -8.69
CA THR A 71 -4.84 -19.07 -7.48
C THR A 71 -4.74 -18.17 -6.27
N TYR A 72 -5.36 -18.60 -5.16
CA TYR A 72 -5.36 -17.86 -3.91
C TYR A 72 -4.54 -18.60 -2.86
N ASN A 73 -3.63 -17.88 -2.19
CA ASN A 73 -2.90 -18.35 -1.03
C ASN A 73 -3.45 -17.63 0.22
N GLU A 74 -4.23 -18.35 1.01
CA GLU A 74 -4.86 -17.80 2.21
C GLU A 74 -3.86 -17.31 3.26
N LYS A 75 -2.77 -18.06 3.46
CA LYS A 75 -1.74 -17.74 4.46
C LYS A 75 -1.06 -16.40 4.19
N THR A 76 -0.83 -16.07 2.91
CA THR A 76 -0.14 -14.84 2.51
C THR A 76 -1.07 -13.77 1.95
N SER A 77 -2.37 -14.07 1.86
CA SER A 77 -3.42 -13.26 1.23
C SER A 77 -3.01 -12.77 -0.17
N GLU A 78 -2.42 -13.67 -0.96
CA GLU A 78 -1.96 -13.44 -2.33
C GLU A 78 -2.90 -14.08 -3.33
N VAL A 79 -3.32 -13.30 -4.32
CA VAL A 79 -3.95 -13.79 -5.54
C VAL A 79 -2.91 -13.75 -6.66
N ARG A 80 -2.70 -14.89 -7.32
CA ARG A 80 -1.76 -15.02 -8.44
C ARG A 80 -2.53 -15.26 -9.73
N PHE A 81 -2.27 -14.40 -10.71
CA PHE A 81 -2.86 -14.48 -12.04
C PHE A 81 -1.91 -15.16 -13.02
N LYS A 82 -2.45 -15.77 -14.10
CA LYS A 82 -1.65 -16.31 -15.22
C LYS A 82 -0.72 -15.27 -15.86
N SER A 83 -1.09 -14.00 -15.80
CA SER A 83 -0.32 -12.83 -16.26
C SER A 83 0.92 -12.51 -15.41
N ARG A 84 1.29 -13.37 -14.45
CA ARG A 84 2.38 -13.19 -13.46
C ARG A 84 2.17 -12.04 -12.48
N ILE A 85 0.95 -11.54 -12.38
CA ILE A 85 0.59 -10.52 -11.39
C ILE A 85 0.32 -11.21 -10.06
N ILE A 86 0.87 -10.64 -9.00
CA ILE A 86 0.66 -11.04 -7.62
C ILE A 86 -0.05 -9.89 -6.92
N LEU A 87 -1.34 -10.07 -6.66
CA LEU A 87 -2.18 -9.11 -5.98
C LEU A 87 -2.28 -9.46 -4.50
N LYS A 88 -1.85 -8.53 -3.64
CA LYS A 88 -2.07 -8.57 -2.20
C LYS A 88 -3.42 -7.98 -1.87
N ILE A 89 -4.29 -8.78 -1.27
CA ILE A 89 -5.64 -8.37 -0.86
C ILE A 89 -5.83 -8.37 0.66
N TYR A 90 -4.74 -8.46 1.42
CA TYR A 90 -4.75 -8.55 2.88
C TYR A 90 -5.58 -7.43 3.53
N ASP A 91 -5.40 -6.18 3.12
CA ASP A 91 -6.14 -5.03 3.65
C ASP A 91 -7.66 -5.17 3.40
N ALA A 92 -8.04 -5.58 2.18
CA ALA A 92 -9.45 -5.71 1.79
C ALA A 92 -10.21 -6.79 2.57
N ILE A 93 -9.56 -7.93 2.86
CA ILE A 93 -10.20 -9.10 3.49
C ILE A 93 -9.98 -9.18 5.01
N LYS A 94 -8.87 -8.65 5.54
CA LYS A 94 -8.56 -8.69 6.98
C LYS A 94 -8.86 -7.39 7.71
N CYS A 95 -9.03 -6.27 7.00
CA CYS A 95 -9.31 -4.96 7.60
C CYS A 95 -8.33 -4.62 8.75
N HIS A 96 -7.03 -4.76 8.51
CA HIS A 96 -6.01 -4.52 9.50
C HIS A 96 -5.25 -3.22 9.20
N GLU A 97 -4.73 -2.56 10.23
CA GLU A 97 -3.95 -1.31 10.07
C GLU A 97 -2.63 -1.50 9.28
N SER A 98 -2.19 -2.76 9.15
CA SER A 98 -0.92 -3.16 8.56
C SER A 98 -1.15 -4.26 7.53
N ILE A 99 -0.41 -4.20 6.42
CA ILE A 99 -0.47 -5.14 5.31
C ILE A 99 0.73 -6.08 5.44
N ILE A 100 0.47 -7.37 5.63
CA ILE A 100 1.52 -8.38 5.75
C ILE A 100 1.95 -8.83 4.35
N VAL A 101 3.25 -8.70 4.05
CA VAL A 101 3.83 -9.06 2.76
C VAL A 101 5.15 -9.80 2.96
N ALA A 102 5.55 -10.65 2.01
CA ALA A 102 6.82 -11.39 2.12
C ALA A 102 8.04 -10.49 1.87
N ASN A 103 7.91 -9.53 0.95
CA ASN A 103 8.95 -8.56 0.65
C ASN A 103 8.30 -7.22 0.26
N PRO A 104 8.20 -6.24 1.18
CA PRO A 104 7.69 -4.91 0.89
C PRO A 104 8.47 -4.17 -0.21
N GLU A 105 9.77 -4.45 -0.41
CA GLU A 105 10.56 -3.73 -1.41
C GLU A 105 10.04 -3.95 -2.85
N ASN A 106 9.32 -5.05 -3.09
CA ASN A 106 8.73 -5.38 -4.39
C ASN A 106 7.65 -4.38 -4.86
N PHE A 107 7.11 -3.53 -3.97
CA PHE A 107 6.14 -2.50 -4.33
C PHE A 107 6.79 -1.20 -4.78
N PHE A 108 8.11 -1.12 -4.79
CA PHE A 108 8.85 0.10 -5.07
C PHE A 108 9.85 -0.09 -6.20
N GLU A 109 10.18 1.02 -6.85
CA GLU A 109 11.26 1.13 -7.83
C GLU A 109 12.31 2.10 -7.31
N GLN A 110 13.57 1.88 -7.71
CA GLN A 110 14.67 2.78 -7.39
C GLN A 110 15.17 3.48 -8.65
N GLY A 111 15.25 4.80 -8.61
CA GLY A 111 15.75 5.63 -9.71
C GLY A 111 16.30 6.95 -9.20
N ASN A 112 17.40 7.44 -9.78
CA ASN A 112 18.07 8.69 -9.37
C ASN A 112 18.34 8.80 -7.86
N ASN A 113 18.73 7.68 -7.22
CA ASN A 113 18.93 7.55 -5.76
C ASN A 113 17.67 7.75 -4.89
N ASP A 114 16.50 7.75 -5.51
CA ASP A 114 15.22 7.85 -4.84
C ASP A 114 14.40 6.57 -5.02
N ILE A 115 13.47 6.35 -4.10
CA ILE A 115 12.50 5.27 -4.17
C ILE A 115 11.14 5.87 -4.47
N PHE A 116 10.44 5.29 -5.42
CA PHE A 116 9.09 5.67 -5.77
C PHE A 116 8.22 4.43 -5.93
N SER A 117 6.91 4.65 -5.98
CA SER A 117 5.94 3.62 -6.36
C SER A 117 4.90 4.26 -7.27
N THR A 118 3.97 3.47 -7.77
CA THR A 118 2.86 3.91 -8.59
C THR A 118 1.55 3.52 -7.91
N VAL A 119 0.57 4.42 -7.95
CA VAL A 119 -0.76 4.18 -7.41
C VAL A 119 -1.84 4.48 -8.44
N LEU A 120 -2.85 3.60 -8.52
CA LEU A 120 -4.11 3.84 -9.22
C LEU A 120 -5.25 3.94 -8.21
N TYR A 121 -5.89 5.10 -8.13
CA TYR A 121 -7.05 5.28 -7.27
C TYR A 121 -8.34 4.84 -7.98
N TYR A 122 -9.28 4.29 -7.21
CA TYR A 122 -10.58 3.91 -7.73
C TYR A 122 -11.31 5.08 -8.39
N GLY A 123 -11.86 4.83 -9.59
CA GLY A 123 -12.54 5.84 -10.39
C GLY A 123 -11.60 6.74 -11.20
N GLU A 124 -10.28 6.65 -10.97
CA GLU A 124 -9.29 7.33 -11.79
C GLU A 124 -8.84 6.43 -12.96
N ARG A 125 -8.38 7.08 -14.04
CA ARG A 125 -7.80 6.40 -15.22
C ARG A 125 -6.30 6.66 -15.36
N THR A 126 -5.75 7.51 -14.50
CA THR A 126 -4.39 7.99 -14.58
C THR A 126 -3.62 7.45 -13.39
N LEU A 127 -2.45 6.92 -13.67
CA LEU A 127 -1.52 6.54 -12.63
C LEU A 127 -0.88 7.76 -12.01
N ARG A 128 -0.62 7.66 -10.71
CA ARG A 128 0.11 8.66 -9.97
C ARG A 128 1.37 8.04 -9.39
N THR A 129 2.43 8.83 -9.39
CA THR A 129 3.64 8.47 -8.66
C THR A 129 3.43 8.71 -7.18
N VAL A 130 3.81 7.73 -6.37
CA VAL A 130 4.03 7.89 -4.94
C VAL A 130 5.48 8.37 -4.78
N GLU A 131 5.60 9.67 -4.57
CA GLU A 131 6.89 10.34 -4.44
C GLU A 131 7.66 9.91 -3.17
N PRO A 132 8.99 10.06 -3.12
CA PRO A 132 9.81 9.63 -2.00
C PRO A 132 9.34 10.16 -0.63
N GLN A 133 8.89 11.42 -0.56
CA GLN A 133 8.38 12.03 0.68
C GLN A 133 7.07 11.42 1.19
N CYS A 134 6.42 10.58 0.39
CA CYS A 134 5.24 9.83 0.78
C CYS A 134 5.59 8.40 1.24
N ILE A 135 6.88 8.05 1.28
CA ILE A 135 7.36 6.72 1.66
C ILE A 135 8.19 6.86 2.94
N GLY A 136 7.83 6.09 3.96
CA GLY A 136 8.59 5.93 5.19
C GLY A 136 9.28 4.58 5.24
N GLY A 137 10.54 4.54 5.64
CA GLY A 137 11.29 3.30 5.86
C GLY A 137 11.99 3.29 7.22
N MET A 138 13.02 2.47 7.35
CA MET A 138 13.87 2.30 8.54
C MET A 138 14.77 3.50 8.88
N ASP A 139 14.90 4.48 7.98
CA ASP A 139 15.73 5.67 8.18
C ASP A 139 14.90 6.97 8.16
N GLY A 140 13.60 6.87 8.42
CA GLY A 140 12.69 8.02 8.30
C GLY A 140 11.97 8.09 6.96
N ILE A 141 11.56 9.31 6.60
CA ILE A 141 10.78 9.61 5.38
C ILE A 141 11.74 9.83 4.20
N GLY A 142 11.35 9.37 3.01
CA GLY A 142 12.16 9.48 1.79
C GLY A 142 13.38 8.56 1.79
N PRO A 143 13.22 7.25 2.04
CA PRO A 143 14.33 6.30 1.97
C PRO A 143 14.97 6.33 0.58
N LYS A 144 16.30 6.35 0.55
CA LYS A 144 17.10 6.43 -0.69
C LYS A 144 17.52 5.07 -1.27
N LYS A 145 17.26 3.98 -0.53
CA LYS A 145 17.65 2.60 -0.89
C LYS A 145 16.56 1.60 -0.53
N LEU A 146 16.28 0.64 -1.41
CA LEU A 146 15.26 -0.41 -1.20
C LEU A 146 15.46 -1.20 0.10
N SER A 147 16.72 -1.41 0.51
CA SER A 147 17.04 -2.08 1.79
C SER A 147 16.44 -1.39 3.02
N LYS A 148 16.05 -0.11 2.91
CA LYS A 148 15.41 0.65 3.99
C LYS A 148 13.90 0.47 4.07
N VAL A 149 13.28 -0.21 3.09
CA VAL A 149 11.85 -0.56 3.10
C VAL A 149 11.60 -2.06 3.14
N ARG A 150 12.65 -2.88 3.04
CA ARG A 150 12.59 -4.35 2.96
C ARG A 150 11.96 -5.04 4.18
N ASP A 151 12.13 -4.49 5.37
CA ASP A 151 11.64 -5.13 6.59
C ASP A 151 10.29 -4.55 7.00
N ILE A 152 10.17 -3.22 6.91
CA ILE A 152 8.94 -2.48 7.20
C ILE A 152 8.96 -1.15 6.44
N CYS A 153 7.80 -0.71 5.96
CA CYS A 153 7.64 0.63 5.40
C CYS A 153 6.24 1.18 5.64
N VAL A 154 6.09 2.49 5.47
CA VAL A 154 4.81 3.19 5.46
C VAL A 154 4.64 3.86 4.11
N VAL A 155 3.44 3.79 3.55
CA VAL A 155 3.08 4.56 2.37
C VAL A 155 1.95 5.52 2.73
N LYS A 156 2.16 6.80 2.44
CA LYS A 156 1.16 7.85 2.54
C LYS A 156 0.37 7.92 1.25
N LEU A 157 -0.91 7.58 1.33
CA LEU A 157 -1.87 7.65 0.22
C LEU A 157 -2.86 8.80 0.43
N GLN A 158 -3.43 9.30 -0.66
CA GLN A 158 -4.42 10.38 -0.62
C GLN A 158 -5.74 9.88 -1.23
N PHE A 159 -6.73 9.62 -0.39
CA PHE A 159 -8.05 9.19 -0.83
C PHE A 159 -8.97 10.39 -1.12
N ALA A 160 -10.13 10.12 -1.72
CA ALA A 160 -11.06 11.15 -2.23
C ALA A 160 -11.52 12.19 -1.19
N ASN A 161 -11.47 11.87 0.10
CA ASN A 161 -11.81 12.79 1.19
C ASN A 161 -10.70 13.82 1.50
N GLY A 162 -9.58 13.79 0.77
CA GLY A 162 -8.44 14.68 0.93
C GLY A 162 -7.59 14.39 2.17
N LYS A 163 -8.01 13.48 3.05
CA LYS A 163 -7.24 13.09 4.23
C LYS A 163 -6.16 12.08 3.82
N PRO A 164 -4.90 12.28 4.24
CA PRO A 164 -3.88 11.28 4.02
C PRO A 164 -4.21 10.03 4.83
N VAL A 165 -3.84 8.89 4.28
CA VAL A 165 -3.96 7.60 4.93
C VAL A 165 -2.60 6.92 4.86
N TYR A 166 -2.08 6.55 6.02
CA TYR A 166 -0.80 5.86 6.15
C TYR A 166 -1.07 4.36 6.23
N ARG A 167 -0.36 3.60 5.40
CA ARG A 167 -0.48 2.14 5.32
C ARG A 167 0.89 1.53 5.56
N THR A 168 0.96 0.72 6.61
CA THR A 168 2.18 0.02 6.97
C THR A 168 2.26 -1.30 6.22
N PHE A 169 3.39 -1.58 5.58
CA PHE A 169 3.70 -2.89 5.01
C PHE A 169 4.75 -3.55 5.88
N ILE A 170 4.49 -4.79 6.32
CA ILE A 170 5.36 -5.50 7.26
C ILE A 170 5.81 -6.81 6.62
N ASN A 171 7.12 -7.05 6.63
CA ASN A 171 7.69 -8.36 6.37
C ASN A 171 7.58 -9.24 7.62
N LEU A 172 6.74 -10.28 7.57
CA LEU A 172 6.55 -11.19 8.71
C LEU A 172 7.85 -11.95 9.08
N GLY A 173 8.76 -12.12 8.12
CA GLY A 173 10.05 -12.76 8.35
C GLY A 173 11.12 -11.82 8.91
N ALA A 174 10.85 -10.51 9.03
CA ALA A 174 11.81 -9.57 9.56
C ALA A 174 11.97 -9.75 11.08
N THR A 175 13.22 -9.78 11.53
CA THR A 175 13.59 -9.87 12.95
C THR A 175 14.07 -8.52 13.50
N THR A 176 14.16 -7.51 12.65
CA THR A 176 14.65 -6.17 12.99
C THR A 176 13.70 -5.50 13.98
N LYS A 177 14.23 -5.12 15.14
CA LYS A 177 13.50 -4.29 16.10
C LYS A 177 13.36 -2.88 15.54
N VAL A 178 12.18 -2.28 15.69
CA VAL A 178 11.87 -0.96 15.12
C VAL A 178 11.11 -0.11 16.12
N MET A 179 11.33 1.21 16.05
CA MET A 179 10.55 2.22 16.74
C MET A 179 9.79 3.06 15.71
N PRO A 180 8.47 3.27 15.89
CA PRO A 180 7.70 4.12 14.99
C PRO A 180 8.11 5.60 15.15
N ILE A 181 8.25 6.29 14.03
CA ILE A 181 8.36 7.74 13.96
C ILE A 181 6.96 8.31 13.69
N ARG A 182 6.52 9.26 14.51
CA ARG A 182 5.20 9.90 14.42
C ARG A 182 5.33 11.40 14.15
N LEU A 183 4.33 11.98 13.48
CA LEU A 183 4.28 13.43 13.27
C LEU A 183 3.68 14.14 14.49
N GLY A 184 4.54 14.78 15.29
CA GLY A 184 4.12 15.58 16.45
C GLY A 184 3.33 14.74 17.46
N ARG A 185 2.10 15.19 17.80
CA ARG A 185 1.18 14.47 18.70
C ARG A 185 0.22 13.52 17.96
N SER A 186 0.37 13.35 16.64
CA SER A 186 -0.45 12.44 15.86
C SER A 186 -0.16 10.98 16.25
N ARG A 187 -1.17 10.13 16.14
CA ARG A 187 -1.00 8.67 16.25
C ARG A 187 -0.42 8.05 14.97
N GLU A 188 -0.43 8.79 13.87
CA GLU A 188 0.04 8.33 12.57
C GLU A 188 1.54 8.03 12.59
N ILE A 189 1.87 6.80 12.22
CA ILE A 189 3.24 6.37 11.98
C ILE A 189 3.60 6.77 10.56
N VAL A 190 4.71 7.48 10.40
CA VAL A 190 5.15 8.00 9.09
C VAL A 190 6.45 7.37 8.61
N ALA A 191 7.18 6.72 9.51
CA ALA A 191 8.39 5.96 9.21
C ALA A 191 8.78 5.13 10.44
N TYR A 192 9.92 4.47 10.37
CA TYR A 192 10.51 3.69 11.44
C TYR A 192 11.99 4.05 11.62
N ARG A 193 12.54 3.69 12.78
CA ARG A 193 13.98 3.73 13.05
C ARG A 193 14.39 2.55 13.92
N PRO A 194 15.66 2.13 13.91
CA PRO A 194 16.16 1.22 14.93
C PRO A 194 15.96 1.81 16.34
N PRO A 195 15.76 0.97 17.37
CA PRO A 195 15.81 1.42 18.75
C PRO A 195 17.11 2.15 19.02
N GLN A 196 17.02 3.33 19.63
CA GLN A 196 18.20 3.94 20.23
C GLN A 196 18.54 3.11 21.46
N LEU A 197 19.77 2.60 21.49
CA LEU A 197 20.34 2.05 22.71
C LEU A 197 20.67 3.25 23.61
N ASP A 198 20.29 3.18 24.87
CA ASP A 198 20.85 4.10 25.86
C ASP A 198 22.35 3.81 26.08
N GLU A 199 23.01 4.62 26.91
CA GLU A 199 24.44 4.45 27.24
C GLU A 199 24.78 3.07 27.84
N VAL A 200 23.77 2.33 28.31
CA VAL A 200 23.89 1.00 28.94
C VAL A 200 23.54 -0.13 27.95
N GLY A 201 23.19 0.20 26.70
CA GLY A 201 22.81 -0.80 25.70
C GLY A 201 21.37 -1.32 25.85
N VAL A 202 20.52 -0.64 26.64
CA VAL A 202 19.11 -1.01 26.84
C VAL A 202 18.24 -0.24 25.84
N PRO A 203 17.30 -0.91 25.14
CA PRO A 203 16.38 -0.22 24.24
C PRO A 203 15.45 0.69 25.04
N VAL A 204 15.41 1.98 24.70
CA VAL A 204 14.66 3.01 25.44
C VAL A 204 13.13 2.79 25.41
N THR A 205 12.60 1.92 24.55
CA THR A 205 11.19 1.46 24.59
C THR A 205 11.02 0.27 23.64
N GLU A 206 10.73 -0.93 24.15
CA GLU A 206 10.36 -2.09 23.31
C GLU A 206 8.87 -2.03 22.93
N PHE A 207 8.57 -2.10 21.64
CA PHE A 207 7.29 -2.60 21.14
C PHE A 207 7.53 -3.98 20.52
N ARG A 208 6.86 -4.99 21.07
CA ARG A 208 6.75 -6.33 20.45
C ARG A 208 5.40 -6.39 19.74
N TRP A 209 5.40 -6.82 18.48
CA TRP A 209 4.21 -7.04 17.67
C TRP A 209 3.60 -8.41 17.99
#